data_AF-A0A9D9KZ09-F1
#
_entry.id   AF-A0A9D9KZ09-F1
#
_cell.length_a   1.000
_cell.length_b   1.000
_cell.length_c   1.000
_cell.angle_alpha   90.00
_cell.angle_beta   90.00
_cell.angle_gamma   90.00
#
_symmetry.space_group_name_H-M   'P 1'
#
loop_
_entity.id
_entity.type
_entity.pdbx_description
1 polymer ?
#
loop_
_entity_poly.entity_id
_entity_poly.type
_entity_poly.pdbx_seq_one_letter_code
_entity_poly.pdbx_strand_id
1 'polypeptide(L)' 'MPQIKTIEDYKMFVSENRDKFIDDIIVDIADLPEDDEWIQDDIWDEIYEREVLKQNGTKSD' A
#
# COMPACT_ATOMS: atom_id res chain seq x y z
N MET A 1 14.93 -21.94 -3.76
CA MET A 1 14.50 -20.66 -4.38
C MET A 1 15.74 -19.81 -4.60
N PRO A 2 15.85 -19.06 -5.71
CA PRO A 2 16.96 -18.13 -5.90
C PRO A 2 16.99 -17.14 -4.72
N GLN A 3 18.18 -16.89 -4.16
CA GLN A 3 18.32 -15.89 -3.10
C GLN A 3 18.15 -14.51 -3.71
N ILE A 4 17.09 -13.81 -3.33
CA ILE A 4 16.88 -12.41 -3.68
C ILE A 4 17.90 -11.60 -2.88
N LYS A 5 18.92 -11.07 -3.56
CA LYS A 5 20.04 -10.35 -2.93
C LYS A 5 19.99 -8.85 -3.18
N THR A 6 19.25 -8.43 -4.20
CA THR A 6 19.15 -7.03 -4.62
C THR A 6 17.71 -6.64 -4.93
N ILE A 7 17.47 -5.33 -5.03
CA ILE A 7 16.17 -4.78 -5.43
C ILE A 7 15.84 -5.20 -6.87
N GLU A 8 16.83 -5.23 -7.78
CA GLU A 8 16.67 -5.74 -9.14
C GLU A 8 16.24 -7.21 -9.16
N ASP A 9 16.84 -8.07 -8.32
CA ASP A 9 16.44 -9.49 -8.23
C ASP A 9 14.97 -9.62 -7.79
N TYR A 10 14.55 -8.78 -6.85
CA TYR A 10 13.16 -8.77 -6.37
C TYR A 10 12.20 -8.31 -7.46
N LYS A 11 12.53 -7.22 -8.18
CA LYS A 11 11.72 -6.73 -9.30
C LYS A 11 11.58 -7.78 -10.39
N MET A 12 12.67 -8.48 -10.72
CA MET A 12 12.66 -9.56 -11.71
C MET A 12 11.77 -10.71 -11.24
N PHE A 13 11.92 -11.17 -10.01
CA PHE A 13 11.07 -12.20 -9.42
C PHE A 13 9.58 -11.83 -9.46
N VAL A 14 9.22 -10.60 -9.11
CA VAL A 14 7.83 -10.11 -9.18
C VAL A 14 7.33 -10.13 -10.63
N SER A 15 8.14 -9.66 -11.58
CA SER A 15 7.77 -9.60 -12.99
C SER A 15 7.56 -10.98 -13.62
N GLU A 16 8.41 -11.95 -13.28
CA GLU A 16 8.36 -13.31 -13.82
C GLU A 16 7.19 -14.13 -13.28
N ASN A 17 6.65 -13.74 -12.13
CA ASN A 17 5.57 -14.45 -11.44
C ASN A 17 4.27 -13.61 -11.37
N ARG A 18 4.20 -12.50 -12.12
CA ARG A 18 3.09 -11.55 -12.08
C ARG A 18 1.73 -12.19 -12.31
N ASP A 19 1.62 -13.07 -13.30
CA ASP A 19 0.36 -13.71 -13.65
C ASP A 19 -0.14 -14.63 -12.52
N LYS A 20 0.77 -15.39 -11.88
CA LYS A 20 0.44 -16.21 -10.71
C LYS A 20 0.01 -15.38 -9.50
N PHE A 21 0.60 -14.19 -9.32
CA PHE A 21 0.17 -13.31 -8.24
C PHE A 21 -1.25 -12.81 -8.47
N ILE A 22 -1.56 -12.39 -9.69
CA ILE A 22 -2.89 -11.88 -10.04
C ILE A 22 -3.95 -12.97 -9.94
N ASP A 23 -3.65 -14.18 -10.40
CA ASP A 23 -4.64 -15.24 -10.48
C ASP A 23 -4.87 -15.97 -9.14
N ASP A 24 -3.81 -16.14 -8.33
CA ASP A 24 -3.85 -17.07 -7.18
C ASP A 24 -3.60 -16.42 -5.80
N ILE A 25 -3.08 -15.19 -5.74
CA ILE A 25 -2.53 -14.63 -4.49
C ILE A 25 -3.11 -13.27 -4.12
N ILE A 26 -3.33 -12.39 -5.09
CA ILE A 26 -3.87 -11.05 -4.85
C ILE A 26 -5.37 -11.17 -4.61
N VAL A 27 -5.83 -10.62 -3.48
CA VAL A 27 -7.25 -10.50 -3.15
C VAL A 27 -7.69 -9.08 -3.54
N ASP A 28 -8.85 -8.97 -4.19
CA ASP A 28 -9.46 -7.65 -4.42
C ASP A 28 -9.85 -7.04 -3.08
N ILE A 29 -9.51 -5.78 -2.86
CA ILE A 29 -9.87 -5.05 -1.64
C ILE A 29 -11.39 -5.02 -1.49
N ALA A 30 -12.15 -5.01 -2.59
CA ALA A 30 -13.61 -5.08 -2.57
C ALA A 30 -14.16 -6.42 -2.04
N ASP A 31 -13.35 -7.49 -2.05
CA ASP A 31 -13.72 -8.81 -1.53
C ASP A 31 -13.29 -9.00 -0.07
N LEU A 32 -12.56 -8.05 0.51
CA LEU A 32 -12.14 -8.12 1.91
C LEU A 32 -13.29 -7.73 2.87
N PRO A 33 -13.34 -8.31 4.08
CA PRO A 33 -14.36 -8.00 5.08
C PRO A 33 -14.33 -6.52 5.50
N GLU A 34 -15.48 -5.86 5.68
CA GLU A 34 -15.55 -4.44 6.07
C GLU A 34 -14.86 -4.12 7.41
N ASP A 35 -14.64 -5.13 8.25
CA ASP A 35 -13.92 -5.05 9.52
C ASP A 35 -12.41 -5.31 9.40
N ASP A 36 -11.89 -5.51 8.19
CA ASP A 36 -10.46 -5.63 7.94
C ASP A 36 -9.77 -4.27 8.21
N GLU A 37 -8.84 -4.29 9.15
CA GLU A 37 -8.11 -3.11 9.63
C GLU A 37 -7.34 -2.39 8.51
N TRP A 38 -7.08 -3.06 7.39
CA TRP A 38 -6.33 -2.51 6.25
C TRP A 38 -7.22 -1.88 5.19
N ILE A 39 -8.53 -2.16 5.16
CA ILE A 39 -9.47 -1.49 4.25
C ILE A 39 -9.73 -0.04 4.70
N GLN A 40 -9.53 0.25 5.99
CA GLN A 40 -9.72 1.59 6.53
C GLN A 40 -8.54 2.54 6.28
N ASP A 41 -7.65 2.24 5.33
CA ASP A 41 -6.46 3.04 5.02
C ASP A 41 -6.80 4.45 4.51
N ASP A 42 -8.00 4.63 3.95
CA ASP A 42 -8.55 5.95 3.59
C ASP A 42 -8.61 6.92 4.80
N ILE A 43 -8.73 6.39 6.02
CA ILE A 43 -8.72 7.18 7.26
C ILE A 43 -7.33 7.76 7.51
N TRP A 44 -6.25 7.07 7.14
CA TRP A 44 -4.89 7.58 7.32
C TRP A 44 -4.59 8.75 6.39
N ASP A 45 -5.10 8.71 5.15
CA ASP A 45 -5.06 9.83 4.22
C ASP A 45 -5.82 11.04 4.79
N GLU A 46 -7.02 10.84 5.34
CA GLU A 46 -7.80 11.90 6.00
C GLU A 46 -7.10 12.49 7.24
N ILE A 47 -6.48 11.64 8.06
CA ILE A 47 -5.71 12.07 9.24
C ILE A 47 -4.50 12.89 8.80
N TYR A 48 -3.76 12.44 7.78
CA TYR A 48 -2.58 13.13 7.26
C TYR A 48 -2.95 14.51 6.70
N GLU A 49 -3.97 14.58 5.84
CA GLU A 49 -4.48 15.85 5.32
C GLU A 49 -4.86 16.80 6.46
N ARG A 50 -5.60 16.30 7.47
CA ARG A 50 -6.04 17.10 8.60
C ARG A 50 -4.89 17.64 9.45
N GLU A 51 -3.88 16.85 9.74
CA GLU A 51 -2.77 17.26 10.61
C GLU A 51 -1.75 18.13 9.88
N VAL A 52 -1.43 17.81 8.63
CA VAL A 52 -0.44 18.55 7.84
C VAL A 52 -1.00 19.89 7.35
N LEU A 53 -2.26 19.96 6.93
CA LEU A 53 -2.88 21.22 6.49
C LEU A 53 -3.17 22.16 7.66
N LYS A 54 -3.48 21.64 8.86
CA LYS A 54 -3.64 22.46 10.08
C LYS A 54 -2.33 23.09 10.55
N GLN A 55 -1.19 22.41 10.38
CA GLN A 55 0.12 22.96 10.77
C GLN A 55 0.65 24.04 9.81
N ASN A 56 0.19 24.04 8.56
CA ASN A 56 0.57 25.06 7.57
C ASN A 56 -0.27 26.35 7.66
N GLY A 57 -1.38 26.34 8.41
CA GLY A 57 -2.24 27.51 8.64
C GLY A 57 -1.87 28.38 9.85
N THR A 58 -0.87 27.99 10.65
CA THR A 58 -0.46 28.70 11.90
C THR A 58 0.94 29.29 11.84
N LYS A 59 1.52 29.44 10.64
CA LYS A 59 2.68 30.31 10.40
C LYS A 59 2.32 31.44 9.45
N SER A 60 1.50 32.35 9.94
CA SER A 60 1.37 33.72 9.44
C SER A 60 1.04 34.60 10.63
N ASP A 61 2.08 34.97 11.37
CA ASP A 61 2.36 36.31 11.93
C ASP A 61 3.60 36.25 12.83
#